data_AF-A0A7X7I0A1-F1
#
_entry.id   AF-A0A7X7I0A1-F1
#
_cell.length_a   1.000
_cell.length_b   1.000
_cell.length_c   1.000
_cell.angle_alpha   90.00
_cell.angle_beta   90.00
_cell.angle_gamma   90.00
#
_symmetry.space_group_name_H-M   'P 1'
#
loop_
_entity.id
_entity.type
_entity.pdbx_description
1 polymer ?
#
loop_
_entity_poly.entity_id
_entity_poly.type
_entity_poly.pdbx_seq_one_letter_code
_entity_poly.pdbx_strand_id
1 'polypeptide(L)'
;MNSKLLFLLMSLYMGLCSQSLFGAVSPHISVVSNVSVQGIHGSSVFFMKRIRQERSQSDSVITKVNGILDSAWLYYNNENYPGADMFFSEVVKMWDNYVLHTDKRKVSKRITRDSLETIVSDCKLLWSLQSPLDQVSTLLFPITSNPDELVQHKRQEVLDTLKKAENAINVIVEASGHKRPIVLHAFRKPLQHIADIREGFDKIYDQEKVNFSLKNKFNFNRAIDSKDTRQLRYFADDCDYYKVDKEWCRKAKEMLGDTTVTAAVMQDIPDAHKKLVKGKPVKMTAVDSMHNAYKLAMESRDIERLETYISTYARRKFKKSDSKIDSAAILLVRLKNDKARENAFLKSHPLLSTRSNDSVVLTLKGIDPRCEPLITNIVNSFAGEMKNAPGLRAPVTLTIEKNSDGFNMFFVAYSYPSYDIKVEHSHDTITYSFDGVAWSVNFLHKIKQQILNEFSRSNNMQTMDNAVYLNSLLSPVYIIRIRKNESQDLTMYAYSSQQEVEEPKYFSFFDISDSKKKNVRFTNNYADKIVLYKNLDTDSAAVRMLTDFVKK
;
A
#
# COMPACT_ATOMS: atom_id res chain seq x y z
N MET A 1 -59.76 16.88 -9.71
CA MET A 1 -58.66 17.43 -10.53
C MET A 1 -57.93 16.27 -11.18
N ASN A 2 -57.81 16.31 -12.51
CA ASN A 2 -57.60 15.14 -13.37
C ASN A 2 -56.14 14.66 -13.44
N SER A 3 -55.92 13.37 -13.17
CA SER A 3 -54.64 12.65 -13.22
C SER A 3 -54.00 12.58 -14.63
N LYS A 4 -54.73 12.97 -15.67
CA LYS A 4 -54.21 13.03 -17.05
C LYS A 4 -53.31 14.25 -17.32
N LEU A 5 -53.43 15.32 -16.53
CA LEU A 5 -52.58 16.52 -16.69
C LEU A 5 -51.19 16.34 -16.06
N LEU A 6 -51.08 15.53 -15.00
CA LEU A 6 -49.81 15.23 -14.32
C LEU A 6 -48.90 14.30 -15.16
N PHE A 7 -49.50 13.38 -15.92
CA PHE A 7 -48.78 12.47 -16.81
C PHE A 7 -48.23 13.18 -18.06
N LEU A 8 -48.91 14.25 -18.50
CA LEU A 8 -48.52 15.06 -19.67
C LEU A 8 -47.42 16.08 -19.34
N LEU A 9 -47.33 16.54 -18.08
CA LEU A 9 -46.25 17.41 -17.61
C LEU A 9 -44.95 16.66 -17.28
N MET A 10 -45.02 15.40 -16.81
CA MET A 10 -43.84 14.56 -16.56
C MET A 10 -43.18 14.03 -17.83
N SER A 11 -43.96 13.82 -18.90
CA SER A 11 -43.43 13.40 -20.21
C SER A 11 -42.79 14.55 -21.00
N LEU A 12 -43.21 15.80 -20.77
CA LEU A 12 -42.58 16.98 -21.36
C LEU A 12 -41.23 17.35 -20.70
N TYR A 13 -41.02 17.01 -19.42
CA TYR A 13 -39.77 17.38 -18.71
C TYR A 13 -38.61 16.42 -18.98
N MET A 14 -38.88 15.15 -19.32
CA MET A 14 -37.84 14.18 -19.68
C MET A 14 -37.41 14.25 -21.16
N GLY A 15 -38.09 15.07 -21.97
CA GLY A 15 -37.79 15.24 -23.40
C GLY A 15 -36.79 16.36 -23.75
N LEU A 16 -36.30 17.13 -22.77
CA LEU A 16 -35.44 18.31 -23.04
C LEU A 16 -33.99 18.21 -22.53
N CYS A 17 -33.57 17.08 -21.96
CA CYS A 17 -32.18 16.84 -21.57
C CYS A 17 -31.61 15.57 -22.22
N SER A 18 -31.61 15.49 -23.54
CA SER A 18 -30.62 14.69 -24.29
C SER A 18 -30.59 15.12 -25.75
N GLN A 19 -30.12 16.35 -25.98
CA GLN A 19 -29.43 16.65 -27.24
C GLN A 19 -28.08 15.95 -27.22
N SER A 20 -27.97 14.84 -27.94
CA SER A 20 -26.82 14.50 -28.77
C SER A 20 -27.13 13.18 -29.48
N LEU A 21 -27.40 13.25 -30.79
CA LEU A 21 -27.15 12.22 -31.82
C LEU A 21 -27.93 12.58 -33.10
N PHE A 22 -27.24 13.22 -34.04
CA PHE A 22 -27.55 13.14 -35.47
C PHE A 22 -27.54 11.66 -35.88
N GLY A 23 -28.37 11.05 -36.72
CA GLY A 23 -29.41 11.38 -37.73
C GLY A 23 -29.55 10.06 -38.55
N ALA A 24 -30.58 9.69 -39.31
CA ALA A 24 -31.82 10.29 -39.76
C ALA A 24 -32.75 9.14 -40.23
N VAL A 25 -34.04 9.29 -39.91
CA VAL A 25 -35.26 9.04 -40.72
C VAL A 25 -35.42 7.72 -41.52
N SER A 26 -36.38 6.93 -41.04
CA SER A 26 -37.17 5.95 -41.80
C SER A 26 -38.41 6.62 -42.42
N PRO A 27 -38.90 6.20 -43.60
CA PRO A 27 -40.31 6.36 -43.95
C PRO A 27 -41.03 5.00 -43.97
N HIS A 28 -42.05 4.91 -43.14
CA HIS A 28 -43.18 3.98 -43.28
C HIS A 28 -43.78 4.07 -44.69
N ILE A 29 -44.01 2.91 -45.33
CA ILE A 29 -45.00 2.80 -46.41
C ILE A 29 -46.04 1.77 -45.99
N SER A 30 -47.25 2.29 -45.85
CA SER A 30 -48.52 1.62 -45.60
C SER A 30 -48.98 0.80 -46.81
N VAL A 31 -49.50 -0.39 -46.53
CA VAL A 31 -50.17 -1.25 -47.50
C VAL A 31 -51.55 -0.69 -47.80
N VAL A 32 -51.84 -0.37 -49.06
CA VAL A 32 -53.19 -0.13 -49.57
C VAL A 32 -53.45 -1.10 -50.72
N SER A 33 -54.49 -1.90 -50.57
CA SER A 33 -55.09 -2.74 -51.60
C SER A 33 -56.28 -2.02 -52.24
N ASN A 34 -56.37 -1.96 -53.58
CA ASN A 34 -57.60 -2.20 -54.36
C ASN A 34 -57.40 -2.18 -55.90
N VAL A 35 -57.65 -3.36 -56.49
CA VAL A 35 -58.42 -3.78 -57.70
C VAL A 35 -58.46 -2.99 -59.05
N SER A 36 -58.05 -3.73 -60.12
CA SER A 36 -58.45 -3.79 -61.57
C SER A 36 -58.15 -2.61 -62.52
N VAL A 37 -57.75 -2.81 -63.79
CA VAL A 37 -58.54 -3.32 -64.96
C VAL A 37 -57.66 -3.95 -66.08
N GLN A 38 -58.20 -5.05 -66.65
CA GLN A 38 -58.11 -5.70 -67.98
C GLN A 38 -56.91 -5.55 -68.95
N GLY A 39 -56.50 -6.69 -69.53
CA GLY A 39 -56.41 -6.82 -71.00
C GLY A 39 -55.11 -7.36 -71.65
N ILE A 40 -55.20 -8.59 -72.16
CA ILE A 40 -54.47 -9.17 -73.32
C ILE A 40 -53.13 -9.89 -73.09
N HIS A 41 -53.05 -11.03 -73.80
CA HIS A 41 -52.15 -12.17 -73.80
C HIS A 41 -50.65 -11.97 -73.54
N GLY A 42 -50.11 -12.93 -72.78
CA GLY A 42 -48.68 -13.21 -72.75
C GLY A 42 -48.31 -14.10 -71.57
N SER A 43 -48.08 -15.37 -71.82
CA SER A 43 -47.63 -16.41 -70.89
C SER A 43 -46.24 -16.15 -70.27
N SER A 44 -45.81 -14.90 -70.16
CA SER A 44 -44.52 -14.41 -69.67
C SER A 44 -44.63 -13.48 -68.46
N VAL A 45 -45.83 -12.94 -68.16
CA VAL A 45 -46.05 -12.05 -67.00
C VAL A 45 -46.29 -12.84 -65.70
N PHE A 46 -46.86 -14.04 -65.77
CA PHE A 46 -46.98 -14.92 -64.61
C PHE A 46 -45.62 -15.45 -64.17
N PHE A 47 -44.70 -15.76 -65.09
CA PHE A 47 -43.33 -16.15 -64.73
C PHE A 47 -42.55 -14.97 -64.16
N MET A 48 -42.59 -13.76 -64.73
CA MET A 48 -41.86 -12.63 -64.15
C MET A 48 -42.44 -12.14 -62.80
N LYS A 49 -43.76 -12.15 -62.61
CA LYS A 49 -44.38 -11.80 -61.33
C LYS A 49 -44.12 -12.87 -60.27
N ARG A 50 -44.15 -14.16 -60.65
CA ARG A 50 -43.79 -15.29 -59.79
C ARG A 50 -42.29 -15.34 -59.49
N ILE A 51 -41.40 -15.09 -60.46
CA ILE A 51 -39.95 -14.96 -60.26
C ILE A 51 -39.62 -13.73 -59.40
N ARG A 52 -40.31 -12.59 -59.57
CA ARG A 52 -40.16 -11.41 -58.69
C ARG A 52 -40.71 -11.66 -57.28
N GLN A 53 -41.87 -12.31 -57.14
CA GLN A 53 -42.43 -12.70 -55.85
C GLN A 53 -41.56 -13.74 -55.14
N GLU A 54 -41.08 -14.76 -55.85
CA GLU A 54 -40.16 -15.79 -55.35
C GLU A 54 -38.79 -15.19 -55.02
N ARG A 55 -38.29 -14.20 -55.79
CA ARG A 55 -37.10 -13.42 -55.42
C ARG A 55 -37.33 -12.58 -54.16
N SER A 56 -38.44 -11.84 -54.07
CA SER A 56 -38.73 -11.03 -52.88
C SER A 56 -38.95 -11.88 -51.63
N GLN A 57 -39.55 -13.06 -51.78
CA GLN A 57 -39.70 -14.03 -50.70
C GLN A 57 -38.35 -14.63 -50.30
N SER A 58 -37.51 -15.02 -51.26
CA SER A 58 -36.16 -15.53 -50.99
C SER A 58 -35.29 -14.50 -50.28
N ASP A 59 -35.30 -13.24 -50.77
CA ASP A 59 -34.54 -12.14 -50.18
C ASP A 59 -35.09 -11.77 -48.79
N SER A 60 -36.41 -11.90 -48.57
CA SER A 60 -37.04 -11.72 -47.25
C SER A 60 -36.62 -12.80 -46.25
N VAL A 61 -36.57 -14.08 -46.64
CA VAL A 61 -36.10 -15.17 -45.76
C VAL A 61 -34.62 -14.99 -45.41
N ILE A 62 -33.76 -14.66 -46.39
CA ILE A 62 -32.33 -14.42 -46.16
C ILE A 62 -32.14 -13.23 -45.22
N THR A 63 -32.85 -12.12 -45.45
CA THR A 63 -32.77 -10.91 -44.62
C THR A 63 -33.26 -11.18 -43.20
N LYS A 64 -34.36 -11.93 -43.04
CA LYS A 64 -34.88 -12.30 -41.73
C LYS A 64 -33.88 -13.14 -40.94
N VAL A 65 -33.32 -14.19 -41.54
CA VAL A 65 -32.33 -15.06 -40.88
C VAL A 65 -31.06 -14.28 -40.52
N ASN A 66 -30.58 -13.40 -41.40
CA ASN A 66 -29.43 -12.55 -41.11
C ASN A 66 -29.72 -11.58 -39.96
N GLY A 67 -30.91 -10.98 -39.90
CA GLY A 67 -31.32 -10.12 -38.78
C GLY A 67 -31.39 -10.86 -37.44
N ILE A 68 -31.89 -12.11 -37.45
CA ILE A 68 -31.87 -12.98 -36.26
C ILE A 68 -30.43 -13.30 -35.85
N LEU A 69 -29.54 -13.62 -36.80
CA LEU A 69 -28.12 -13.85 -36.53
C LEU A 69 -27.43 -12.60 -35.93
N ASP A 70 -27.74 -11.41 -36.44
CA ASP A 70 -27.16 -10.17 -35.91
C ASP A 70 -27.61 -9.92 -34.46
N SER A 71 -28.88 -10.21 -34.15
CA SER A 71 -29.37 -10.20 -32.77
C SER A 71 -28.70 -11.28 -31.92
N ALA A 72 -28.58 -12.51 -32.42
CA ALA A 72 -27.93 -13.61 -31.70
C ALA A 72 -26.48 -13.26 -31.32
N TRP A 73 -25.70 -12.70 -32.25
CA TRP A 73 -24.34 -12.24 -32.00
C TRP A 73 -24.29 -11.06 -31.03
N LEU A 74 -25.24 -10.13 -31.08
CA LEU A 74 -25.33 -9.04 -30.10
C LEU A 74 -25.52 -9.59 -28.68
N TYR A 75 -26.45 -10.53 -28.49
CA TYR A 75 -26.69 -11.18 -27.20
C TYR A 75 -25.47 -12.01 -26.74
N TYR A 76 -24.83 -12.74 -27.66
CA TYR A 76 -23.64 -13.53 -27.37
C TYR A 76 -22.47 -12.64 -26.90
N ASN A 77 -22.20 -11.55 -27.62
CA ASN A 77 -21.13 -10.61 -27.29
C ASN A 77 -21.38 -9.86 -25.97
N ASN A 78 -22.66 -9.64 -25.63
CA ASN A 78 -23.07 -9.06 -24.36
C ASN A 78 -23.14 -10.10 -23.21
N GLU A 79 -22.62 -11.30 -23.41
CA GLU A 79 -22.60 -12.40 -22.41
C GLU A 79 -24.01 -12.87 -21.97
N ASN A 80 -25.06 -12.57 -22.74
CA ASN A 80 -26.41 -13.07 -22.50
C ASN A 80 -26.64 -14.36 -23.31
N TYR A 81 -26.06 -15.45 -22.82
CA TYR A 81 -26.06 -16.75 -23.48
C TYR A 81 -27.46 -17.40 -23.62
N PRO A 82 -28.40 -17.26 -22.66
CA PRO A 82 -29.78 -17.74 -22.85
C PRO A 82 -30.50 -17.04 -24.01
N GLY A 83 -30.34 -15.72 -24.13
CA GLY A 83 -30.90 -14.97 -25.25
C GLY A 83 -30.26 -15.35 -26.58
N ALA A 84 -28.93 -15.54 -26.60
CA ALA A 84 -28.21 -16.00 -27.77
C ALA A 84 -28.63 -17.41 -28.22
N ASP A 85 -28.76 -18.37 -27.29
CA ASP A 85 -29.24 -19.73 -27.56
C ASP A 85 -30.63 -19.72 -28.21
N MET A 86 -31.55 -18.89 -27.70
CA MET A 86 -32.91 -18.77 -28.25
C MET A 86 -32.88 -18.37 -29.74
N PHE A 87 -32.12 -17.32 -30.09
CA PHE A 87 -32.03 -16.85 -31.48
C PHE A 87 -31.25 -17.81 -32.38
N PHE A 88 -30.11 -18.36 -31.93
CA PHE A 88 -29.38 -19.36 -32.71
C PHE A 88 -30.21 -20.63 -32.95
N SER A 89 -30.96 -21.09 -31.95
CA SER A 89 -31.89 -22.21 -32.07
C SER A 89 -33.05 -21.91 -33.04
N GLU A 90 -33.51 -20.66 -33.14
CA GLU A 90 -34.48 -20.24 -34.16
C GLU A 90 -33.89 -20.35 -35.57
N VAL A 91 -32.62 -19.96 -35.76
CA VAL A 91 -31.92 -20.12 -37.03
C VAL A 91 -31.75 -21.60 -37.40
N VAL A 92 -31.47 -22.48 -36.43
CA VAL A 92 -31.40 -23.94 -36.67
C VAL A 92 -32.72 -24.46 -37.23
N LYS A 93 -33.86 -24.03 -36.65
CA LYS A 93 -35.20 -24.43 -37.14
C LYS A 93 -35.49 -23.90 -38.54
N MET A 94 -34.92 -22.76 -38.92
CA MET A 94 -35.09 -22.14 -40.23
C MET A 94 -34.00 -22.56 -41.24
N TRP A 95 -33.08 -23.45 -40.85
CA TRP A 95 -31.85 -23.73 -41.60
C TRP A 95 -32.10 -24.24 -43.01
N ASP A 96 -32.97 -25.24 -43.17
CA ASP A 96 -33.21 -25.86 -44.48
C ASP A 96 -33.84 -24.85 -45.46
N ASN A 97 -34.72 -23.97 -44.97
CA ASN A 97 -35.26 -22.86 -45.76
C ASN A 97 -34.17 -21.83 -46.10
N TYR A 98 -33.30 -21.50 -45.16
CA TYR A 98 -32.19 -20.57 -45.39
C TYR A 98 -31.21 -21.09 -46.45
N VAL A 99 -30.83 -22.37 -46.38
CA VAL A 99 -29.95 -23.03 -47.37
C VAL A 99 -30.59 -23.05 -48.74
N LEU A 100 -31.86 -23.48 -48.83
CA LEU A 100 -32.61 -23.50 -50.09
C LEU A 100 -32.61 -22.13 -50.78
N HIS A 101 -32.87 -21.06 -50.03
CA HIS A 101 -32.95 -19.71 -50.59
C HIS A 101 -31.57 -19.10 -50.87
N THR A 102 -30.54 -19.37 -50.06
CA THR A 102 -29.16 -18.90 -50.33
C THR A 102 -28.56 -19.56 -51.57
N ASP A 103 -28.75 -20.87 -51.75
CA ASP A 103 -28.27 -21.63 -52.92
C ASP A 103 -28.99 -21.20 -54.20
N LYS A 104 -30.32 -21.02 -54.15
CA LYS A 104 -31.11 -20.46 -55.27
C LYS A 104 -30.63 -19.07 -55.70
N ARG A 105 -30.11 -18.27 -54.76
CA ARG A 105 -29.63 -16.90 -55.01
C ARG A 105 -28.13 -16.84 -55.28
N LYS A 106 -27.41 -17.96 -55.16
CA LYS A 106 -25.94 -18.03 -55.24
C LYS A 106 -25.25 -17.06 -54.26
N VAL A 107 -25.84 -16.87 -53.07
CA VAL A 107 -25.30 -16.02 -52.01
C VAL A 107 -24.52 -16.90 -51.03
N SER A 108 -23.35 -16.44 -50.59
CA SER A 108 -22.55 -17.14 -49.59
C SER A 108 -23.29 -17.20 -48.25
N LYS A 109 -23.34 -18.38 -47.65
CA LYS A 109 -23.88 -18.59 -46.30
C LYS A 109 -22.97 -17.90 -45.28
N ARG A 110 -23.54 -17.19 -44.31
CA ARG A 110 -22.74 -16.52 -43.26
C ARG A 110 -22.16 -17.49 -42.21
N ILE A 111 -22.78 -18.65 -42.05
CA ILE A 111 -22.42 -19.68 -41.08
C ILE A 111 -22.70 -21.06 -41.68
N THR A 112 -22.16 -22.13 -41.10
CA THR A 112 -22.51 -23.52 -41.44
C THR A 112 -23.44 -24.12 -40.39
N ARG A 113 -24.13 -25.22 -40.72
CA ARG A 113 -25.01 -25.91 -39.77
C ARG A 113 -24.24 -26.41 -38.56
N ASP A 114 -23.12 -27.09 -38.81
CA ASP A 114 -22.28 -27.68 -37.77
C ASP A 114 -21.73 -26.60 -36.83
N SER A 115 -21.32 -25.45 -37.39
CA SER A 115 -20.89 -24.29 -36.59
C SER A 115 -22.04 -23.73 -35.76
N LEU A 116 -23.25 -23.64 -36.30
CA LEU A 116 -24.42 -23.14 -35.60
C LEU A 116 -24.84 -24.07 -34.45
N GLU A 117 -24.87 -25.37 -34.68
CA GLU A 117 -25.17 -26.38 -33.65
C GLU A 117 -24.08 -26.42 -32.56
N THR A 118 -22.82 -26.21 -32.93
CA THR A 118 -21.71 -26.04 -31.98
C THR A 118 -21.90 -24.81 -31.11
N ILE A 119 -22.23 -23.64 -31.70
CA ILE A 119 -22.49 -22.40 -30.95
C ILE A 119 -23.67 -22.56 -30.00
N VAL A 120 -24.75 -23.22 -30.43
CA VAL A 120 -25.89 -23.55 -29.55
C VAL A 120 -25.45 -24.42 -28.36
N SER A 121 -24.61 -25.44 -28.61
CA SER A 121 -24.04 -26.27 -27.55
C SER A 121 -23.18 -25.46 -26.59
N ASP A 122 -22.39 -24.52 -27.12
CA ASP A 122 -21.50 -23.65 -26.35
C ASP A 122 -22.28 -22.65 -25.50
N CYS A 123 -23.33 -22.01 -26.03
CA CYS A 123 -24.22 -21.13 -25.27
C CYS A 123 -24.83 -21.85 -24.06
N LYS A 124 -25.29 -23.09 -24.24
CA LYS A 124 -25.86 -23.90 -23.15
C LYS A 124 -24.81 -24.25 -22.10
N LEU A 125 -23.59 -24.58 -22.53
CA LEU A 125 -22.48 -24.82 -21.62
C LEU A 125 -22.12 -23.55 -20.84
N LEU A 126 -21.95 -22.42 -21.51
CA LEU A 126 -21.63 -21.13 -20.90
C LEU A 126 -22.70 -20.73 -19.87
N TRP A 127 -23.97 -20.95 -20.18
CA TRP A 127 -25.06 -20.74 -19.23
C TRP A 127 -24.98 -21.68 -18.01
N SER A 128 -24.67 -22.95 -18.21
CA SER A 128 -24.52 -23.91 -17.10
C SER A 128 -23.36 -23.55 -16.16
N LEU A 129 -22.36 -22.81 -16.65
CA LEU A 129 -21.22 -22.34 -15.89
C LEU A 129 -21.50 -21.05 -15.10
N GLN A 130 -22.67 -20.42 -15.27
CA GLN A 130 -22.99 -19.16 -14.61
C GLN A 130 -22.93 -19.27 -13.09
N SER A 131 -23.52 -20.32 -12.49
CA SER A 131 -23.49 -20.49 -11.03
C SER A 131 -22.08 -20.70 -10.47
N PRO A 132 -21.23 -21.58 -11.03
CA PRO A 132 -19.81 -21.63 -10.67
C PRO A 132 -19.07 -20.31 -10.88
N LEU A 133 -19.34 -19.59 -11.97
CA LEU A 133 -18.75 -18.29 -12.26
C LEU A 133 -19.12 -17.25 -11.21
N ASP A 134 -20.38 -17.21 -10.78
CA ASP A 134 -20.88 -16.29 -9.75
C ASP A 134 -20.23 -16.60 -8.38
N GLN A 135 -20.03 -17.87 -8.05
CA GLN A 135 -19.33 -18.28 -6.81
C GLN A 135 -17.87 -17.79 -6.82
N VAL A 136 -17.15 -18.02 -7.92
CA VAL A 136 -15.77 -17.55 -8.10
C VAL A 136 -15.70 -16.03 -8.08
N SER A 137 -16.65 -15.36 -8.74
CA SER A 137 -16.68 -13.90 -8.83
C SER A 137 -16.96 -13.26 -7.47
N THR A 138 -17.89 -13.83 -6.70
CA THR A 138 -18.21 -13.36 -5.33
C THR A 138 -17.00 -13.45 -4.40
N LEU A 139 -16.12 -14.44 -4.61
CA LEU A 139 -14.87 -14.57 -3.85
C LEU A 139 -13.78 -13.57 -4.29
N LEU A 140 -13.69 -13.28 -5.59
CA LEU A 140 -12.57 -12.53 -6.18
C LEU A 140 -12.80 -11.02 -6.29
N PHE A 141 -13.96 -10.58 -6.78
CA PHE A 141 -14.20 -9.16 -7.10
C PHE A 141 -14.27 -8.21 -5.89
N PRO A 142 -14.49 -8.66 -4.63
CA PRO A 142 -14.26 -7.79 -3.48
C PRO A 142 -12.79 -7.40 -3.27
N ILE A 143 -11.84 -8.13 -3.86
CA ILE A 143 -10.41 -7.84 -3.78
C ILE A 143 -10.05 -6.86 -4.89
N THR A 144 -9.53 -5.70 -4.51
CA THR A 144 -9.04 -4.68 -5.44
C THR A 144 -7.77 -5.13 -6.16
N SER A 145 -7.61 -4.72 -7.43
CA SER A 145 -6.35 -4.85 -8.17
C SER A 145 -5.50 -3.58 -8.10
N ASN A 146 -5.99 -2.52 -7.44
CA ASN A 146 -5.27 -1.26 -7.29
C ASN A 146 -4.11 -1.43 -6.28
N PRO A 147 -2.85 -1.15 -6.69
CA PRO A 147 -1.68 -1.22 -5.81
C PRO A 147 -1.84 -0.49 -4.47
N ASP A 148 -2.39 0.73 -4.47
CA ASP A 148 -2.48 1.57 -3.26
C ASP A 148 -3.45 1.01 -2.22
N GLU A 149 -4.49 0.33 -2.67
CA GLU A 149 -5.48 -0.33 -1.81
C GLU A 149 -5.02 -1.74 -1.40
N LEU A 150 -4.30 -2.44 -2.28
CA LEU A 150 -3.73 -3.77 -2.01
C LEU A 150 -2.80 -3.78 -0.78
N VAL A 151 -2.07 -2.69 -0.53
CA VAL A 151 -1.20 -2.52 0.66
C VAL A 151 -1.99 -2.61 1.98
N GLN A 152 -3.28 -2.32 1.97
CA GLN A 152 -4.13 -2.37 3.17
C GLN A 152 -4.59 -3.80 3.51
N HIS A 153 -4.50 -4.72 2.55
CA HIS A 153 -4.90 -6.11 2.73
C HIS A 153 -3.74 -6.99 3.19
N LYS A 154 -4.02 -8.05 3.96
CA LYS A 154 -3.00 -9.04 4.27
C LYS A 154 -2.73 -9.91 3.05
N ARG A 155 -1.52 -9.80 2.49
CA ARG A 155 -1.06 -10.53 1.30
C ARG A 155 -1.45 -12.01 1.31
N GLN A 156 -1.19 -12.73 2.40
CA GLN A 156 -1.45 -14.16 2.48
C GLN A 156 -2.95 -14.52 2.43
N GLU A 157 -3.82 -13.70 3.03
CA GLU A 157 -5.28 -13.89 2.97
C GLU A 157 -5.79 -13.70 1.53
N VAL A 158 -5.21 -12.74 0.81
CA VAL A 158 -5.48 -12.52 -0.62
C VAL A 158 -5.00 -13.72 -1.43
N LEU A 159 -3.76 -14.17 -1.27
CA LEU A 159 -3.19 -15.30 -2.00
C LEU A 159 -3.97 -16.61 -1.76
N ASP A 160 -4.42 -16.87 -0.54
CA ASP A 160 -5.27 -18.02 -0.23
C ASP A 160 -6.61 -17.96 -0.98
N THR A 161 -7.19 -16.75 -1.09
CA THR A 161 -8.43 -16.53 -1.83
C THR A 161 -8.22 -16.72 -3.34
N LEU A 162 -7.12 -16.18 -3.89
CA LEU A 162 -6.74 -16.42 -5.29
C LEU A 162 -6.57 -17.92 -5.57
N LYS A 163 -5.85 -18.64 -4.69
CA LYS A 163 -5.61 -20.07 -4.85
C LYS A 163 -6.89 -20.90 -4.78
N LYS A 164 -7.83 -20.55 -3.89
CA LYS A 164 -9.15 -21.18 -3.82
C LYS A 164 -9.95 -20.97 -5.11
N ALA A 165 -9.94 -19.75 -5.64
CA ALA A 165 -10.62 -19.43 -6.89
C ALA A 165 -9.98 -20.14 -8.09
N GLU A 166 -8.65 -20.14 -8.20
CA GLU A 166 -7.91 -20.86 -9.24
C GLU A 166 -8.17 -22.37 -9.18
N ASN A 167 -8.18 -22.97 -7.98
CA ASN A 167 -8.49 -24.38 -7.82
C ASN A 167 -9.94 -24.70 -8.25
N ALA A 168 -10.91 -23.85 -7.88
CA ALA A 168 -12.30 -24.02 -8.31
C ALA A 168 -12.42 -23.96 -9.85
N ILE A 169 -11.72 -23.02 -10.50
CA ILE A 169 -11.68 -22.92 -11.96
C ILE A 169 -10.99 -24.15 -12.57
N ASN A 170 -9.83 -24.55 -12.05
CA ASN A 170 -9.02 -25.65 -12.59
C ASN A 170 -9.77 -26.98 -12.54
N VAL A 171 -10.49 -27.27 -11.45
CA VAL A 171 -11.33 -28.49 -11.35
C VAL A 171 -12.36 -28.55 -12.48
N ILE A 172 -12.99 -27.42 -12.82
CA ILE A 172 -13.98 -27.34 -13.91
C ILE A 172 -13.30 -27.46 -15.27
N VAL A 173 -12.16 -26.81 -15.45
CA VAL A 173 -11.37 -26.83 -16.68
C VAL A 173 -10.86 -28.24 -16.99
N GLU A 174 -10.33 -28.95 -15.99
CA GLU A 174 -9.82 -30.32 -16.15
C GLU A 174 -10.94 -31.31 -16.48
N ALA A 175 -12.13 -31.15 -15.87
CA ALA A 175 -13.30 -31.96 -16.16
C ALA A 175 -13.89 -31.73 -17.57
N SER A 176 -13.54 -30.62 -18.23
CA SER A 176 -14.19 -30.19 -19.49
C SER A 176 -13.62 -30.83 -20.77
N GLY A 177 -12.47 -31.51 -20.70
CA GLY A 177 -11.87 -32.21 -21.84
C GLY A 177 -11.71 -31.35 -23.10
N HIS A 178 -12.35 -31.75 -24.20
CA HIS A 178 -12.31 -31.03 -25.49
C HIS A 178 -13.02 -29.67 -25.48
N LYS A 179 -13.89 -29.40 -24.49
CA LYS A 179 -14.60 -28.11 -24.35
C LYS A 179 -13.82 -27.06 -23.56
N ARG A 180 -12.57 -27.38 -23.17
CA ARG A 180 -11.67 -26.49 -22.42
C ARG A 180 -11.58 -25.05 -22.93
N PRO A 181 -11.49 -24.76 -24.24
CA PRO A 181 -11.40 -23.38 -24.73
C PRO A 181 -12.63 -22.53 -24.36
N ILE A 182 -13.82 -23.12 -24.42
CA ILE A 182 -15.09 -22.43 -24.09
C ILE A 182 -15.22 -22.24 -22.58
N VAL A 183 -14.79 -23.20 -21.78
CA VAL A 183 -14.75 -23.05 -20.32
C VAL A 183 -13.79 -21.93 -19.91
N LEU A 184 -12.59 -21.88 -20.51
CA LEU A 184 -11.64 -20.78 -20.27
C LEU A 184 -12.19 -19.42 -20.72
N HIS A 185 -12.96 -19.39 -21.79
CA HIS A 185 -13.66 -18.19 -22.23
C HIS A 185 -14.66 -17.67 -21.18
N ALA A 186 -15.41 -18.56 -20.52
CA ALA A 186 -16.32 -18.19 -19.44
C ALA A 186 -15.59 -17.55 -18.25
N PHE A 187 -14.44 -18.11 -17.86
CA PHE A 187 -13.65 -17.66 -16.71
C PHE A 187 -12.62 -16.57 -17.04
N ARG A 188 -12.63 -16.01 -18.26
CA ARG A 188 -11.63 -15.01 -18.70
C ARG A 188 -11.51 -13.81 -17.76
N LYS A 189 -12.64 -13.26 -17.29
CA LYS A 189 -12.68 -12.08 -16.42
C LYS A 189 -12.10 -12.37 -15.04
N PRO A 190 -12.53 -13.43 -14.32
CA PRO A 190 -11.87 -13.88 -13.11
C PRO A 190 -10.37 -14.16 -13.25
N LEU A 191 -9.96 -14.86 -14.32
CA LEU A 191 -8.56 -15.19 -14.57
C LEU A 191 -7.71 -13.94 -14.81
N GLN A 192 -8.24 -12.97 -15.56
CA GLN A 192 -7.60 -11.67 -15.76
C GLN A 192 -7.48 -10.92 -14.43
N HIS A 193 -8.54 -10.87 -13.63
CA HIS A 193 -8.52 -10.20 -12.32
C HIS A 193 -7.49 -10.81 -11.37
N ILE A 194 -7.34 -12.14 -11.36
CA ILE A 194 -6.28 -12.83 -10.60
C ILE A 194 -4.89 -12.38 -11.06
N ALA A 195 -4.68 -12.25 -12.39
CA ALA A 195 -3.40 -11.78 -12.94
C ALA A 195 -3.13 -10.32 -12.56
N ASP A 196 -4.14 -9.45 -12.64
CA ASP A 196 -4.03 -8.04 -12.30
C ASP A 196 -3.69 -7.84 -10.81
N ILE A 197 -4.28 -8.63 -9.90
CA ILE A 197 -3.94 -8.61 -8.47
C ILE A 197 -2.48 -9.03 -8.24
N ARG A 198 -2.00 -10.06 -8.95
CA ARG A 198 -0.59 -10.51 -8.85
C ARG A 198 0.37 -9.43 -9.32
N GLU A 199 0.08 -8.79 -10.45
CA GLU A 199 0.85 -7.66 -10.96
C GLU A 199 0.82 -6.47 -9.97
N GLY A 200 -0.32 -6.24 -9.31
CA GLY A 200 -0.44 -5.27 -8.24
C GLY A 200 0.53 -5.52 -7.08
N PHE A 201 0.67 -6.78 -6.65
CA PHE A 201 1.66 -7.16 -5.63
C PHE A 201 3.11 -6.99 -6.10
N ASP A 202 3.40 -7.20 -7.38
CA ASP A 202 4.74 -6.97 -7.94
C ASP A 202 5.08 -5.47 -7.91
N LYS A 203 4.12 -4.59 -8.19
CA LYS A 203 4.32 -3.13 -8.17
C LYS A 203 4.62 -2.58 -6.77
N ILE A 204 4.03 -3.17 -5.73
CA ILE A 204 4.25 -2.75 -4.33
C ILE A 204 5.36 -3.54 -3.63
N TYR A 205 6.00 -4.50 -4.32
CA TYR A 205 6.95 -5.43 -3.73
C TYR A 205 8.06 -4.73 -2.93
N ASP A 206 8.73 -3.73 -3.53
CA ASP A 206 9.86 -3.05 -2.90
C ASP A 206 9.43 -2.23 -1.68
N GLN A 207 8.27 -1.56 -1.77
CA GLN A 207 7.70 -0.78 -0.67
C GLN A 207 7.32 -1.69 0.51
N GLU A 208 6.61 -2.78 0.24
CA GLU A 208 6.19 -3.74 1.25
C GLU A 208 7.37 -4.52 1.83
N LYS A 209 8.39 -4.85 1.02
CA LYS A 209 9.63 -5.45 1.49
C LYS A 209 10.33 -4.59 2.53
N VAL A 210 10.44 -3.28 2.27
CA VAL A 210 11.03 -2.34 3.23
C VAL A 210 10.19 -2.26 4.50
N ASN A 211 8.87 -2.12 4.38
CA ASN A 211 7.93 -2.06 5.50
C ASN A 211 7.97 -3.34 6.37
N PHE A 212 7.88 -4.52 5.74
CA PHE A 212 7.99 -5.83 6.38
C PHE A 212 9.35 -6.04 7.04
N SER A 213 10.44 -5.65 6.38
CA SER A 213 11.79 -5.72 6.95
C SER A 213 11.91 -4.85 8.20
N LEU A 214 11.44 -3.59 8.16
CA LEU A 214 11.49 -2.68 9.30
C LEU A 214 10.64 -3.18 10.48
N LYS A 215 9.44 -3.70 10.20
CA LYS A 215 8.50 -4.20 11.22
C LYS A 215 8.64 -5.69 11.50
N ASN A 216 9.74 -6.33 11.10
CA ASN A 216 9.90 -7.78 11.15
C ASN A 216 9.71 -8.36 12.57
N LYS A 217 10.27 -7.71 13.60
CA LYS A 217 10.06 -8.08 15.01
C LYS A 217 8.61 -7.95 15.45
N PHE A 218 7.96 -6.86 15.03
CA PHE A 218 6.56 -6.59 15.38
C PHE A 218 5.63 -7.65 14.76
N ASN A 219 5.84 -7.98 13.48
CA ASN A 219 5.06 -9.00 12.78
C ASN A 219 5.26 -10.39 13.39
N PHE A 220 6.49 -10.73 13.76
CA PHE A 220 6.81 -11.97 14.48
C PHE A 220 6.11 -12.05 15.83
N ASN A 221 6.23 -11.02 16.67
CA ASN A 221 5.59 -10.99 17.98
C ASN A 221 4.07 -11.10 17.84
N ARG A 222 3.46 -10.39 16.88
CA ARG A 222 2.02 -10.50 16.60
C ARG A 222 1.61 -11.92 16.19
N ALA A 223 2.44 -12.60 15.39
CA ALA A 223 2.19 -13.98 15.00
C ALA A 223 2.25 -14.94 16.19
N ILE A 224 3.21 -14.77 17.10
CA ILE A 224 3.32 -15.55 18.34
C ILE A 224 2.17 -15.26 19.31
N ASP A 225 1.85 -13.98 19.52
CA ASP A 225 0.79 -13.53 20.42
C ASP A 225 -0.60 -14.03 19.99
N SER A 226 -0.80 -14.27 18.68
CA SER A 226 -2.03 -14.84 18.14
C SER A 226 -2.31 -16.28 18.59
N LYS A 227 -1.28 -17.00 19.07
CA LYS A 227 -1.32 -18.43 19.41
C LYS A 227 -1.78 -19.35 18.25
N ASP A 228 -1.83 -18.83 17.02
CA ASP A 228 -2.19 -19.58 15.82
C ASP A 228 -0.93 -19.91 15.00
N THR A 229 -0.67 -21.20 14.83
CA THR A 229 0.44 -21.71 14.01
C THR A 229 0.36 -21.26 12.55
N ARG A 230 -0.83 -20.94 12.01
CA ARG A 230 -0.98 -20.41 10.65
C ARG A 230 -0.41 -19.00 10.51
N GLN A 231 -0.60 -18.14 11.50
CA GLN A 231 -0.04 -16.79 11.48
C GLN A 231 1.49 -16.82 11.52
N LEU A 232 2.06 -17.78 12.25
CA LEU A 232 3.51 -17.99 12.27
C LEU A 232 4.03 -18.49 10.91
N ARG A 233 3.28 -19.38 10.23
CA ARG A 233 3.59 -19.83 8.84
C ARG A 233 3.52 -18.69 7.84
N TYR A 234 2.45 -17.89 7.88
CA TYR A 234 2.32 -16.71 7.02
C TYR A 234 3.49 -15.74 7.18
N PHE A 235 3.92 -15.51 8.42
CA PHE A 235 5.10 -14.69 8.69
C PHE A 235 6.39 -15.31 8.09
N ALA A 236 6.58 -16.62 8.22
CA ALA A 236 7.73 -17.32 7.62
C ALA A 236 7.69 -17.27 6.07
N ASP A 237 6.52 -17.44 5.48
CA ASP A 237 6.33 -17.34 4.02
C ASP A 237 6.59 -15.93 3.50
N ASP A 238 6.20 -14.89 4.25
CA ASP A 238 6.52 -13.50 3.92
C ASP A 238 8.02 -13.21 4.05
N CYS A 239 8.70 -13.83 5.01
CA CYS A 239 10.16 -13.76 5.11
C CYS A 239 10.86 -14.34 3.86
N ASP A 240 10.34 -15.45 3.32
CA ASP A 240 10.86 -16.07 2.10
C ASP A 240 10.54 -15.26 0.84
N TYR A 241 9.31 -14.74 0.73
CA TYR A 241 8.88 -13.92 -0.39
C TYR A 241 9.69 -12.62 -0.50
N TYR A 242 9.82 -11.89 0.60
CA TYR A 242 10.58 -10.62 0.63
C TYR A 242 12.09 -10.84 0.71
N LYS A 243 12.55 -12.10 0.86
CA LYS A 243 13.96 -12.48 1.02
C LYS A 243 14.63 -11.71 2.16
N VAL A 244 13.94 -11.60 3.29
CA VAL A 244 14.42 -10.88 4.49
C VAL A 244 15.11 -11.87 5.42
N ASP A 245 16.44 -11.86 5.44
CA ASP A 245 17.25 -12.66 6.37
C ASP A 245 17.47 -11.90 7.68
N LYS A 246 16.45 -11.86 8.54
CA LYS A 246 16.49 -11.26 9.88
C LYS A 246 16.29 -12.31 10.97
N GLU A 247 16.80 -12.02 12.17
CA GLU A 247 16.75 -12.92 13.34
C GLU A 247 15.37 -13.53 13.60
N TRP A 248 14.29 -12.75 13.44
CA TRP A 248 12.92 -13.21 13.69
C TRP A 248 12.40 -14.17 12.63
N CYS A 249 12.82 -14.02 11.36
CA CYS A 249 12.52 -14.97 10.31
C CYS A 249 13.16 -16.34 10.59
N ARG A 250 14.42 -16.35 11.07
CA ARG A 250 15.08 -17.58 11.52
C ARG A 250 14.35 -18.20 12.71
N LYS A 251 14.04 -17.40 13.74
CA LYS A 251 13.29 -17.85 14.92
C LYS A 251 11.92 -18.41 14.56
N ALA A 252 11.20 -17.79 13.63
CA ALA A 252 9.91 -18.31 13.17
C ALA A 252 10.04 -19.68 12.50
N LYS A 253 11.05 -19.87 11.64
CA LYS A 253 11.32 -21.16 11.00
C LYS A 253 11.76 -22.23 12.00
N GLU A 254 12.57 -21.86 12.99
CA GLU A 254 12.95 -22.74 14.11
C GLU A 254 11.75 -23.13 14.98
N MET A 255 10.83 -22.19 15.26
CA MET A 255 9.60 -22.44 16.03
C MET A 255 8.56 -23.25 15.26
N LEU A 256 8.52 -23.11 13.92
CA LEU A 256 7.74 -23.98 13.03
C LEU A 256 8.40 -25.34 12.80
N GLY A 257 9.58 -25.57 13.42
CA GLY A 257 10.51 -26.67 13.27
C GLY A 257 10.03 -27.89 12.50
N ASP A 258 10.80 -28.23 11.46
CA ASP A 258 11.01 -29.57 10.93
C ASP A 258 9.98 -30.63 11.33
N THR A 259 8.95 -30.81 10.48
CA THR A 259 8.32 -32.13 10.35
C THR A 259 9.21 -33.12 9.59
N THR A 260 10.42 -32.71 9.18
CA THR A 260 11.49 -33.60 8.72
C THR A 260 12.84 -32.98 9.05
N VAL A 261 13.70 -33.77 9.68
CA VAL A 261 15.11 -33.52 10.01
C VAL A 261 15.39 -33.16 11.48
N THR A 262 15.01 -34.09 12.36
CA THR A 262 15.93 -34.47 13.44
C THR A 262 16.80 -35.65 12.96
N ALA A 263 18.09 -35.61 13.29
CA ALA A 263 19.08 -36.67 13.13
C ALA A 263 19.76 -36.87 11.76
N ALA A 264 20.12 -35.81 11.04
CA ALA A 264 21.31 -35.76 10.18
C ALA A 264 21.44 -34.34 9.63
N VAL A 265 22.46 -33.58 10.08
CA VAL A 265 23.17 -32.51 9.34
C VAL A 265 24.04 -31.77 10.36
N MET A 266 25.09 -32.48 10.82
CA MET A 266 26.43 -31.90 10.95
C MET A 266 27.18 -31.97 9.60
N GLN A 267 26.46 -32.11 8.49
CA GLN A 267 26.96 -32.14 7.12
C GLN A 267 25.97 -31.41 6.23
N ASP A 268 26.20 -30.11 6.05
CA ASP A 268 26.08 -29.38 4.79
C ASP A 268 25.87 -27.90 5.06
N ILE A 269 27.00 -27.19 5.01
CA ILE A 269 27.09 -25.76 4.76
C ILE A 269 26.40 -25.50 3.41
N PRO A 270 25.54 -24.48 3.27
CA PRO A 270 24.84 -24.22 2.03
C PRO A 270 25.83 -23.93 0.89
N ASP A 271 25.71 -24.71 -0.18
CA ASP A 271 26.39 -24.55 -1.47
C ASP A 271 25.98 -23.21 -2.14
N ALA A 272 26.51 -22.11 -1.63
CA ALA A 272 26.63 -20.88 -2.39
C ALA A 272 27.90 -20.99 -3.26
N HIS A 273 27.68 -21.16 -4.57
CA HIS A 273 28.65 -21.24 -5.68
C HIS A 273 29.04 -22.64 -6.21
N LYS A 274 28.04 -23.48 -6.54
CA LYS A 274 28.23 -24.47 -7.62
C LYS A 274 27.98 -23.82 -8.98
N LYS A 275 29.05 -23.29 -9.61
CA LYS A 275 29.07 -23.22 -11.09
C LYS A 275 29.03 -24.67 -11.57
N LEU A 276 27.87 -25.08 -12.09
CA LEU A 276 27.73 -26.37 -12.78
C LEU A 276 28.50 -26.31 -14.09
N VAL A 277 29.66 -26.95 -14.13
CA VAL A 277 30.27 -27.40 -15.39
C VAL A 277 30.16 -28.92 -15.39
N LYS A 278 29.32 -29.47 -16.27
CA LYS A 278 29.13 -30.91 -16.47
C LYS A 278 28.74 -31.71 -15.21
N GLY A 279 27.77 -31.23 -14.43
CA GLY A 279 26.97 -32.09 -13.54
C GLY A 279 27.68 -32.73 -12.34
N LYS A 280 28.88 -32.27 -11.92
CA LYS A 280 29.51 -32.73 -10.66
C LYS A 280 29.82 -31.55 -9.71
N PRO A 281 29.51 -31.69 -8.39
CA PRO A 281 29.94 -30.76 -7.35
C PRO A 281 31.44 -30.46 -7.40
N VAL A 282 31.84 -29.21 -7.61
CA VAL A 282 33.21 -28.79 -7.37
C VAL A 282 33.40 -28.76 -5.85
N LYS A 283 34.21 -29.67 -5.29
CA LYS A 283 34.58 -29.63 -3.86
C LYS A 283 35.31 -28.31 -3.59
N MET A 284 34.67 -27.37 -2.90
CA MET A 284 35.33 -26.14 -2.45
C MET A 284 36.53 -26.48 -1.57
N THR A 285 37.66 -25.83 -1.82
CA THR A 285 38.83 -26.01 -0.95
C THR A 285 38.57 -25.38 0.42
N ALA A 286 39.28 -25.83 1.46
CA ALA A 286 39.17 -25.25 2.81
C ALA A 286 39.46 -23.73 2.84
N VAL A 287 40.25 -23.24 1.88
CA VAL A 287 40.58 -21.81 1.72
C VAL A 287 39.40 -21.04 1.11
N ASP A 288 38.71 -21.60 0.11
CA ASP A 288 37.53 -20.98 -0.51
C ASP A 288 36.34 -20.94 0.46
N SER A 289 36.17 -22.01 1.23
CA SER A 289 35.15 -22.08 2.29
C SER A 289 35.39 -21.02 3.37
N MET A 290 36.64 -20.84 3.82
CA MET A 290 36.99 -19.78 4.76
C MET A 290 36.80 -18.38 4.16
N HIS A 291 37.14 -18.17 2.89
CA HIS A 291 36.93 -16.89 2.22
C HIS A 291 35.45 -16.52 2.17
N ASN A 292 34.58 -17.47 1.82
CA ASN A 292 33.14 -17.24 1.78
C ASN A 292 32.55 -17.01 3.18
N ALA A 293 32.99 -17.78 4.19
CA ALA A 293 32.57 -17.57 5.58
C ALA A 293 32.99 -16.19 6.11
N TYR A 294 34.21 -15.74 5.80
CA TYR A 294 34.67 -14.40 6.12
C TYR A 294 33.81 -13.32 5.47
N LYS A 295 33.56 -13.46 4.16
CA LYS A 295 32.74 -12.50 3.41
C LYS A 295 31.35 -12.39 4.02
N LEU A 296 30.70 -13.53 4.28
CA LEU A 296 29.39 -13.58 4.91
C LEU A 296 29.37 -12.93 6.30
N ALA A 297 30.36 -13.20 7.15
CA ALA A 297 30.43 -12.62 8.50
C ALA A 297 30.68 -11.10 8.49
N MET A 298 31.54 -10.63 7.58
CA MET A 298 31.85 -9.20 7.42
C MET A 298 30.69 -8.42 6.81
N GLU A 299 29.99 -8.99 5.83
CA GLU A 299 28.82 -8.38 5.19
C GLU A 299 27.61 -8.36 6.13
N SER A 300 27.40 -9.42 6.92
CA SER A 300 26.25 -9.51 7.82
C SER A 300 26.34 -8.56 9.02
N ARG A 301 27.55 -8.15 9.43
CA ARG A 301 27.80 -7.34 10.65
C ARG A 301 27.06 -7.86 11.89
N ASP A 302 26.92 -9.18 11.98
CA ASP A 302 26.24 -9.85 13.07
C ASP A 302 27.30 -10.35 14.07
N ILE A 303 27.12 -9.99 15.34
CA ILE A 303 28.03 -10.31 16.44
C ILE A 303 28.21 -11.83 16.54
N GLU A 304 27.13 -12.62 16.47
CA GLU A 304 27.19 -14.08 16.61
C GLU A 304 27.94 -14.74 15.44
N ARG A 305 27.68 -14.28 14.21
CA ARG A 305 28.37 -14.78 13.01
C ARG A 305 29.85 -14.43 13.01
N LEU A 306 30.22 -13.24 13.48
CA LEU A 306 31.62 -12.83 13.65
C LEU A 306 32.32 -13.65 14.73
N GLU A 307 31.69 -13.89 15.89
CA GLU A 307 32.22 -14.76 16.95
C GLU A 307 32.42 -16.20 16.45
N THR A 308 31.47 -16.73 15.69
CA THR A 308 31.53 -18.07 15.11
C THR A 308 32.67 -18.18 14.09
N TYR A 309 32.82 -17.20 13.21
CA TYR A 309 33.93 -17.15 12.25
C TYR A 309 35.30 -17.11 12.97
N ILE A 310 35.46 -16.20 13.94
CA ILE A 310 36.72 -16.05 14.68
C ILE A 310 37.04 -17.35 15.43
N SER A 311 36.12 -17.90 16.20
CA SER A 311 36.34 -19.12 16.97
C SER A 311 36.67 -20.35 16.10
N THR A 312 36.04 -20.46 14.92
CA THR A 312 36.26 -21.57 13.97
C THR A 312 37.64 -21.53 13.33
N TYR A 313 38.13 -20.34 12.98
CA TYR A 313 39.35 -20.18 12.18
C TYR A 313 40.58 -19.70 12.97
N ALA A 314 40.42 -19.12 14.17
CA ALA A 314 41.54 -18.68 15.03
C ALA A 314 42.49 -19.81 15.46
N ARG A 315 42.02 -21.06 15.50
CA ARG A 315 42.84 -22.22 15.92
C ARG A 315 43.49 -22.98 14.74
N ARG A 316 43.19 -22.61 13.49
CA ARG A 316 43.67 -23.36 12.31
C ARG A 316 44.94 -22.71 11.73
N LYS A 317 45.95 -23.52 11.39
CA LYS A 317 47.25 -23.04 10.84
C LYS A 317 47.13 -22.58 9.37
N PHE A 318 46.45 -21.47 9.10
CA PHE A 318 46.45 -20.83 7.78
C PHE A 318 47.19 -19.49 7.85
N LYS A 319 48.46 -19.43 7.42
CA LYS A 319 49.26 -18.17 7.46
C LYS A 319 48.64 -16.96 6.73
N LYS A 320 47.67 -17.18 5.82
CA LYS A 320 46.94 -16.12 5.10
C LYS A 320 45.57 -15.77 5.73
N SER A 321 45.16 -16.40 6.85
CA SER A 321 43.88 -16.16 7.53
C SER A 321 43.96 -15.12 8.64
N ASP A 322 45.14 -14.91 9.21
CA ASP A 322 45.30 -14.11 10.44
C ASP A 322 44.79 -12.68 10.25
N SER A 323 45.12 -12.03 9.13
CA SER A 323 44.62 -10.68 8.82
C SER A 323 43.09 -10.60 8.67
N LYS A 324 42.44 -11.67 8.19
CA LYS A 324 40.97 -11.74 8.08
C LYS A 324 40.32 -11.98 9.44
N ILE A 325 40.93 -12.80 10.27
CA ILE A 325 40.50 -13.04 11.64
C ILE A 325 40.64 -11.74 12.45
N ASP A 326 41.76 -11.03 12.31
CA ASP A 326 41.99 -9.73 12.95
C ASP A 326 40.96 -8.69 12.50
N SER A 327 40.68 -8.61 11.19
CA SER A 327 39.66 -7.70 10.65
C SER A 327 38.26 -8.00 11.22
N ALA A 328 37.89 -9.28 11.32
CA ALA A 328 36.63 -9.70 11.91
C ALA A 328 36.60 -9.41 13.42
N ALA A 329 37.71 -9.61 14.14
CA ALA A 329 37.83 -9.32 15.56
C ALA A 329 37.72 -7.82 15.86
N ILE A 330 38.37 -6.97 15.06
CA ILE A 330 38.25 -5.51 15.16
C ILE A 330 36.79 -5.07 14.95
N LEU A 331 36.13 -5.61 13.92
CA LEU A 331 34.72 -5.32 13.66
C LEU A 331 33.81 -5.80 14.81
N LEU A 332 34.06 -7.00 15.33
CA LEU A 332 33.32 -7.56 16.46
C LEU A 332 33.45 -6.67 17.72
N VAL A 333 34.68 -6.27 18.07
CA VAL A 333 34.93 -5.37 19.20
C VAL A 333 34.18 -4.05 19.00
N ARG A 334 34.23 -3.48 17.80
CA ARG A 334 33.49 -2.26 17.47
C ARG A 334 31.98 -2.43 17.66
N LEU A 335 31.38 -3.49 17.10
CA LEU A 335 29.94 -3.74 17.20
C LEU A 335 29.50 -4.02 18.64
N LYS A 336 30.30 -4.74 19.43
CA LYS A 336 30.05 -4.95 20.85
C LYS A 336 30.09 -3.63 21.62
N ASN A 337 31.07 -2.77 21.35
CA ASN A 337 31.16 -1.45 21.96
C ASN A 337 29.98 -0.56 21.55
N ASP A 338 29.57 -0.59 20.29
CA ASP A 338 28.40 0.15 19.78
C ASP A 338 27.12 -0.32 20.50
N LYS A 339 26.89 -1.62 20.58
CA LYS A 339 25.74 -2.23 21.28
C LYS A 339 25.76 -1.96 22.78
N ALA A 340 26.93 -1.96 23.42
CA ALA A 340 27.07 -1.62 24.83
C ALA A 340 26.75 -0.14 25.08
N ARG A 341 27.21 0.77 24.21
CA ARG A 341 26.89 2.20 24.28
C ARG A 341 25.40 2.45 24.07
N GLU A 342 24.80 1.78 23.10
CA GLU A 342 23.35 1.81 22.86
C GLU A 342 22.58 1.36 24.10
N ASN A 343 22.88 0.18 24.64
CA ASN A 343 22.20 -0.33 25.83
C ASN A 343 22.37 0.58 27.05
N ALA A 344 23.56 1.16 27.24
CA ALA A 344 23.82 2.13 28.30
C ALA A 344 22.96 3.38 28.13
N PHE A 345 22.87 3.91 26.91
CA PHE A 345 22.03 5.06 26.59
C PHE A 345 20.54 4.77 26.82
N LEU A 346 20.03 3.65 26.30
CA LEU A 346 18.62 3.28 26.45
C LEU A 346 18.24 3.06 27.92
N LYS A 347 19.20 2.61 28.74
CA LYS A 347 19.03 2.46 30.19
C LYS A 347 19.04 3.80 30.92
N SER A 348 19.93 4.74 30.56
CA SER A 348 19.99 6.07 31.19
C SER A 348 18.88 7.01 30.71
N HIS A 349 18.40 6.81 29.47
CA HIS A 349 17.37 7.59 28.80
C HIS A 349 16.21 6.69 28.31
N PRO A 350 15.38 6.18 29.23
CA PRO A 350 14.22 5.38 28.85
C PRO A 350 13.18 6.23 28.11
N LEU A 351 12.36 5.58 27.28
CA LEU A 351 11.21 6.21 26.63
C LEU A 351 10.22 6.73 27.68
N LEU A 352 9.59 7.87 27.39
CA LEU A 352 8.59 8.46 28.29
C LEU A 352 7.40 7.54 28.57
N SER A 353 7.03 6.71 27.60
CA SER A 353 5.99 5.69 27.75
C SER A 353 6.29 4.61 28.80
N THR A 354 7.56 4.42 29.14
CA THR A 354 8.04 3.34 30.02
C THR A 354 8.46 3.81 31.41
N ARG A 355 8.38 5.12 31.71
CA ARG A 355 8.92 5.71 32.95
C ARG A 355 7.83 6.08 33.97
N SER A 356 8.24 6.21 35.24
CA SER A 356 7.48 6.87 36.32
C SER A 356 7.37 8.40 36.10
N ASN A 357 6.38 9.03 36.73
CA ASN A 357 6.02 10.44 36.51
C ASN A 357 7.10 11.44 36.98
N ASP A 358 8.08 11.02 37.79
CA ASP A 358 9.13 11.88 38.40
C ASP A 358 10.26 12.28 37.42
N SER A 359 9.95 12.24 36.12
CA SER A 359 10.93 12.33 35.04
C SER A 359 10.97 13.68 34.34
N VAL A 360 10.07 14.57 34.74
CA VAL A 360 9.84 15.88 34.16
C VAL A 360 10.27 16.92 35.17
N VAL A 361 11.22 17.75 34.77
CA VAL A 361 11.68 18.90 35.55
C VAL A 361 11.02 20.15 34.98
N LEU A 362 10.15 20.79 35.76
CA LEU A 362 9.62 22.10 35.43
C LEU A 362 10.56 23.18 35.98
N THR A 363 10.87 24.18 35.17
CA THR A 363 11.64 25.36 35.55
C THR A 363 10.87 26.60 35.13
N LEU A 364 10.58 27.49 36.07
CA LEU A 364 9.93 28.76 35.82
C LEU A 364 10.96 29.87 35.99
N LYS A 365 11.07 30.80 35.03
CA LYS A 365 12.04 31.92 35.07
C LYS A 365 11.36 33.23 34.71
N GLY A 366 11.57 34.27 35.52
CA GLY A 366 10.93 35.58 35.28
C GLY A 366 9.40 35.55 35.39
N ILE A 367 8.84 34.45 35.90
CA ILE A 367 7.43 34.27 36.19
C ILE A 367 7.11 34.96 37.51
N ASP A 368 5.94 35.60 37.60
CA ASP A 368 5.49 36.19 38.86
C ASP A 368 5.28 35.07 39.90
N PRO A 369 5.90 35.12 41.09
CA PRO A 369 5.77 34.08 42.11
C PRO A 369 4.32 33.72 42.48
N ARG A 370 3.38 34.67 42.31
CA ARG A 370 1.94 34.43 42.55
C ARG A 370 1.32 33.47 41.52
N CYS A 371 1.90 33.40 40.32
CA CYS A 371 1.43 32.58 39.21
C CYS A 371 2.09 31.19 39.17
N GLU A 372 3.26 31.02 39.81
CA GLU A 372 4.03 29.78 39.77
C GLU A 372 3.25 28.55 40.26
N PRO A 373 2.47 28.61 41.37
CA PRO A 373 1.69 27.45 41.81
C PRO A 373 0.63 27.03 40.79
N LEU A 374 -0.03 28.00 40.15
CA LEU A 374 -1.04 27.73 39.12
C LEU A 374 -0.42 27.03 37.92
N ILE A 375 0.67 27.59 37.38
CA ILE A 375 1.38 27.03 36.22
C ILE A 375 1.91 25.63 36.55
N THR A 376 2.47 25.44 37.75
CA THR A 376 2.96 24.13 38.21
C THR A 376 1.84 23.10 38.27
N ASN A 377 0.68 23.46 38.83
CA ASN A 377 -0.48 22.58 38.90
C ASN A 377 -1.01 22.20 37.50
N ILE A 378 -1.04 23.16 36.57
CA ILE A 378 -1.42 22.91 35.18
C ILE A 378 -0.44 21.94 34.53
N VAL A 379 0.86 22.18 34.60
CA VAL A 379 1.85 21.27 33.98
C VAL A 379 1.76 19.86 34.60
N ASN A 380 1.55 19.77 35.91
CA ASN A 380 1.40 18.48 36.60
C ASN A 380 0.13 17.72 36.17
N SER A 381 -0.96 18.42 35.82
CA SER A 381 -2.18 17.76 35.31
C SER A 381 -1.95 17.09 33.95
N PHE A 382 -0.99 17.59 33.17
CA PHE A 382 -0.57 17.03 31.88
C PHE A 382 0.47 15.90 31.98
N ALA A 383 0.92 15.53 33.19
CA ALA A 383 1.96 14.50 33.37
C ALA A 383 1.60 13.14 32.72
N GLY A 384 0.31 12.77 32.71
CA GLY A 384 -0.16 11.55 32.04
C GLY A 384 -0.02 11.60 30.52
N GLU A 385 -0.30 12.77 29.91
CA GLU A 385 -0.23 12.95 28.45
C GLU A 385 1.20 12.86 27.94
N MET A 386 2.20 13.28 28.73
CA MET A 386 3.62 13.21 28.36
C MET A 386 4.11 11.79 28.06
N LYS A 387 3.46 10.74 28.59
CA LYS A 387 3.79 9.35 28.27
C LYS A 387 3.52 8.98 26.81
N ASN A 388 2.71 9.77 26.11
CA ASN A 388 2.32 9.54 24.72
C ASN A 388 3.28 10.20 23.72
N ALA A 389 4.34 10.87 24.19
CA ALA A 389 5.31 11.55 23.33
C ALA A 389 6.11 10.56 22.46
N PRO A 390 5.95 10.57 21.12
CA PRO A 390 6.62 9.61 20.25
C PRO A 390 8.13 9.82 20.18
N GLY A 391 8.92 8.78 20.43
CA GLY A 391 10.39 8.81 20.25
C GLY A 391 11.16 9.72 21.22
N LEU A 392 10.48 10.29 22.22
CA LEU A 392 11.10 11.15 23.23
C LEU A 392 11.41 10.37 24.51
N ARG A 393 12.56 10.70 25.09
CA ARG A 393 13.17 9.99 26.22
C ARG A 393 13.47 10.95 27.35
N ALA A 394 13.45 10.38 28.54
CA ALA A 394 13.69 11.10 29.76
C ALA A 394 15.20 11.31 30.03
N PRO A 395 15.58 12.24 30.93
CA PRO A 395 14.72 13.24 31.57
C PRO A 395 14.20 14.28 30.58
N VAL A 396 13.01 14.81 30.88
CA VAL A 396 12.43 15.94 30.15
C VAL A 396 12.58 17.18 31.00
N THR A 397 12.96 18.29 30.39
CA THR A 397 12.94 19.60 31.03
C THR A 397 11.96 20.49 30.31
N LEU A 398 10.98 21.00 31.06
CA LEU A 398 10.06 22.03 30.63
C LEU A 398 10.53 23.34 31.25
N THR A 399 10.83 24.34 30.43
CA THR A 399 11.14 25.69 30.94
C THR A 399 10.11 26.67 30.41
N ILE A 400 9.43 27.38 31.30
CA ILE A 400 8.56 28.49 30.93
C ILE A 400 9.24 29.74 31.45
N GLU A 401 9.70 30.58 30.54
CA GLU A 401 10.37 31.83 30.88
C GLU A 401 9.62 33.04 30.33
N LYS A 402 9.62 34.12 31.10
CA LYS A 402 9.18 35.44 30.67
C LYS A 402 10.38 36.37 30.66
N ASN A 403 10.67 36.92 29.49
CA ASN A 403 11.79 37.82 29.25
C ASN A 403 11.23 39.19 28.83
N SER A 404 12.10 40.18 28.58
CA SER A 404 11.69 41.47 28.01
C SER A 404 10.95 41.32 26.67
N ASP A 405 11.32 40.28 25.91
CA ASP A 405 10.87 40.06 24.53
C ASP A 405 9.60 39.21 24.44
N GLY A 406 9.12 38.67 25.58
CA GLY A 406 7.91 37.85 25.64
C GLY A 406 8.11 36.53 26.39
N PHE A 407 7.16 35.61 26.19
CA PHE A 407 7.20 34.27 26.77
C PHE A 407 7.89 33.27 25.84
N ASN A 408 8.81 32.50 26.40
CA ASN A 408 9.39 31.34 25.73
C ASN A 408 9.05 30.07 26.52
N MET A 409 8.64 29.03 25.79
CA MET A 409 8.36 27.71 26.37
C MET A 409 9.30 26.69 25.73
N PHE A 410 10.19 26.13 26.53
CA PHE A 410 11.17 25.14 26.11
C PHE A 410 10.69 23.74 26.47
N PHE A 411 10.82 22.82 25.52
CA PHE A 411 10.72 21.39 25.74
C PHE A 411 12.04 20.74 25.38
N VAL A 412 12.77 20.23 26.37
CA VAL A 412 14.05 19.56 26.17
C VAL A 412 13.90 18.09 26.52
N ALA A 413 14.20 17.20 25.58
CA ALA A 413 14.15 15.75 25.80
C ALA A 413 15.31 15.06 25.12
N TYR A 414 15.61 13.84 25.57
CA TYR A 414 16.55 12.97 24.88
C TYR A 414 15.86 12.21 23.75
N SER A 415 16.63 11.79 22.75
CA SER A 415 16.22 10.87 21.71
C SER A 415 17.41 10.03 21.30
N TYR A 416 17.16 8.80 20.85
CA TYR A 416 18.16 8.00 20.17
C TYR A 416 17.93 8.11 18.66
N PRO A 417 18.65 9.03 17.98
CA PRO A 417 18.30 9.50 16.64
C PRO A 417 18.11 8.39 15.60
N SER A 418 18.91 7.32 15.67
CA SER A 418 18.84 6.23 14.69
C SER A 418 17.59 5.34 14.80
N TYR A 419 16.90 5.36 15.95
CA TYR A 419 15.62 4.63 16.13
C TYR A 419 14.42 5.57 16.07
N ASP A 420 14.57 6.75 16.66
CA ASP A 420 13.45 7.62 16.98
C ASP A 420 13.15 8.64 15.85
N ILE A 421 14.06 8.80 14.87
CA ILE A 421 13.89 9.68 13.70
C ILE A 421 13.71 8.84 12.45
N LYS A 422 12.64 9.12 11.70
CA LYS A 422 12.40 8.47 10.40
C LYS A 422 13.16 9.22 9.31
N VAL A 423 13.88 8.47 8.47
CA VAL A 423 14.60 9.01 7.33
C VAL A 423 14.00 8.44 6.05
N GLU A 424 13.50 9.32 5.20
CA GLU A 424 12.96 8.96 3.89
C GLU A 424 13.88 9.50 2.80
N HIS A 425 14.24 8.64 1.86
CA HIS A 425 15.07 8.99 0.71
C HIS A 425 14.21 9.01 -0.55
N SER A 426 14.00 10.19 -1.14
CA SER A 426 13.43 10.33 -2.48
C SER A 426 14.56 10.48 -3.51
N HIS A 427 14.26 10.67 -4.80
CA HIS A 427 15.29 10.91 -5.82
C HIS A 427 16.13 12.16 -5.48
N ASP A 428 15.48 13.29 -5.21
CA ASP A 428 16.13 14.59 -5.05
C ASP A 428 16.20 15.10 -3.61
N THR A 429 15.47 14.48 -2.67
CA THR A 429 15.41 14.94 -1.27
C THR A 429 15.71 13.85 -0.25
N ILE A 430 16.12 14.30 0.94
CA ILE A 430 16.21 13.49 2.16
C ILE A 430 15.33 14.17 3.21
N THR A 431 14.32 13.44 3.70
CA THR A 431 13.38 13.94 4.71
C THR A 431 13.65 13.27 6.05
N TYR A 432 13.86 14.08 7.08
CA TYR A 432 13.98 13.65 8.48
C TYR A 432 12.70 14.04 9.22
N SER A 433 11.94 13.04 9.68
CA SER A 433 10.69 13.25 10.41
C SER A 433 10.87 12.97 11.90
N PHE A 434 10.48 13.95 12.71
CA PHE A 434 10.60 13.93 14.17
C PHE A 434 9.21 14.00 14.79
N ASP A 435 8.50 12.87 14.83
CA ASP A 435 7.11 12.82 15.32
C ASP A 435 6.97 13.43 16.74
N GLY A 436 8.01 13.30 17.57
CA GLY A 436 8.08 13.93 18.89
C GLY A 436 8.10 15.46 18.88
N VAL A 437 8.63 16.12 17.84
CA VAL A 437 8.68 17.60 17.76
C VAL A 437 7.28 18.17 17.61
N ALA A 438 6.53 17.68 16.63
CA ALA A 438 5.16 18.15 16.41
C ALA A 438 4.29 17.94 17.65
N TRP A 439 4.44 16.76 18.26
CA TRP A 439 3.77 16.45 19.51
C TRP A 439 4.14 17.44 20.62
N SER A 440 5.44 17.74 20.82
CA SER A 440 5.89 18.65 21.88
C SER A 440 5.41 20.10 21.66
N VAL A 441 5.36 20.59 20.42
CA VAL A 441 4.80 21.93 20.11
C VAL A 441 3.33 21.99 20.51
N ASN A 442 2.54 21.01 20.07
CA ASN A 442 1.12 20.93 20.41
C ASN A 442 0.90 20.77 21.92
N PHE A 443 1.76 20.01 22.59
CA PHE A 443 1.74 19.84 24.03
C PHE A 443 1.96 21.17 24.77
N LEU A 444 2.99 21.94 24.39
CA LEU A 444 3.23 23.27 24.96
C LEU A 444 2.09 24.24 24.65
N HIS A 445 1.51 24.15 23.45
CA HIS A 445 0.35 24.96 23.08
C HIS A 445 -0.86 24.65 23.97
N LYS A 446 -1.17 23.38 24.25
CA LYS A 446 -2.23 23.00 25.20
C LYS A 446 -1.98 23.57 26.60
N ILE A 447 -0.74 23.52 27.09
CA ILE A 447 -0.37 24.12 28.37
C ILE A 447 -0.65 25.62 28.35
N LYS A 448 -0.22 26.35 27.30
CA LYS A 448 -0.52 27.78 27.11
C LYS A 448 -2.03 28.04 27.19
N GLN A 449 -2.85 27.29 26.46
CA GLN A 449 -4.30 27.48 26.45
C GLN A 449 -4.91 27.25 27.83
N GLN A 450 -4.48 26.22 28.55
CA GLN A 450 -4.98 25.97 29.90
C GLN A 450 -4.57 27.08 30.88
N ILE A 451 -3.35 27.61 30.74
CA ILE A 451 -2.89 28.75 31.53
C ILE A 451 -3.78 29.99 31.25
N LEU A 452 -4.03 30.32 29.98
CA LEU A 452 -4.90 31.44 29.61
C LEU A 452 -6.33 31.26 30.16
N ASN A 453 -6.90 30.07 30.02
CA ASN A 453 -8.24 29.75 30.51
C ASN A 453 -8.37 29.93 32.03
N GLU A 454 -7.40 29.43 32.80
CA GLU A 454 -7.42 29.57 34.25
C GLU A 454 -7.22 31.02 34.70
N PHE A 455 -6.36 31.79 34.00
CA PHE A 455 -6.22 33.22 34.27
C PHE A 455 -7.50 34.00 33.99
N SER A 456 -8.21 33.71 32.90
CA SER A 456 -9.49 34.33 32.56
C SER A 456 -10.61 34.00 33.55
N ARG A 457 -10.54 32.85 34.23
CA ARG A 457 -11.52 32.42 35.26
C ARG A 457 -11.24 32.97 36.65
N SER A 458 -9.98 33.31 36.95
CA SER A 458 -9.63 33.82 38.27
C SER A 458 -10.06 35.29 38.43
N ASN A 459 -11.08 35.55 39.24
CA ASN A 459 -11.53 36.92 39.59
C ASN A 459 -10.46 37.75 40.34
N ASN A 460 -9.34 37.14 40.72
CA ASN A 460 -8.30 37.74 41.56
C ASN A 460 -7.30 38.65 40.83
N MET A 461 -7.47 38.93 39.52
CA MET A 461 -6.36 39.46 38.70
C MET A 461 -6.70 40.66 37.79
N GLN A 462 -7.64 41.53 38.16
CA GLN A 462 -7.99 42.78 37.43
C GLN A 462 -6.98 43.96 37.56
N THR A 463 -5.68 43.71 37.73
CA THR A 463 -4.65 44.79 37.75
C THR A 463 -3.99 44.97 36.38
N MET A 464 -3.66 46.21 35.99
CA MET A 464 -3.05 46.55 34.69
C MET A 464 -1.78 45.73 34.36
N ASP A 465 -0.96 45.41 35.36
CA ASP A 465 0.26 44.59 35.20
C ASP A 465 -0.03 43.16 34.69
N ASN A 466 -1.22 42.63 34.98
CA ASN A 466 -1.61 41.28 34.57
C ASN A 466 -2.10 41.24 33.12
N ALA A 467 -2.70 42.32 32.62
CA ALA A 467 -3.06 42.43 31.21
C ALA A 467 -1.83 42.42 30.31
N VAL A 468 -0.75 43.11 30.73
CA VAL A 468 0.55 43.08 30.04
C VAL A 468 1.16 41.67 30.12
N TYR A 469 1.08 41.02 31.28
CA TYR A 469 1.53 39.64 31.47
C TYR A 469 0.80 38.65 30.55
N LEU A 470 -0.54 38.72 30.48
CA LEU A 470 -1.37 37.87 29.63
C LEU A 470 -1.14 38.14 28.14
N ASN A 471 -1.00 39.40 27.74
CA ASN A 471 -0.71 39.75 26.35
C ASN A 471 0.61 39.14 25.88
N SER A 472 1.63 39.10 26.73
CA SER A 472 2.90 38.43 26.39
C SER A 472 2.79 36.91 26.30
N LEU A 473 1.79 36.29 26.94
CA LEU A 473 1.48 34.86 26.86
C LEU A 473 0.58 34.51 25.67
N LEU A 474 -0.02 35.48 24.97
CA LEU A 474 -0.80 35.23 23.76
C LEU A 474 0.07 34.76 22.59
N SER A 475 1.33 35.21 22.52
CA SER A 475 2.26 34.87 21.43
C SER A 475 3.59 34.32 21.90
N PRO A 476 3.61 33.16 22.60
CA PRO A 476 4.85 32.55 23.04
C PRO A 476 5.63 31.95 21.87
N VAL A 477 6.94 31.90 22.03
CA VAL A 477 7.83 31.08 21.19
C VAL A 477 7.99 29.71 21.84
N TYR A 478 7.73 28.66 21.08
CA TYR A 478 7.96 27.28 21.46
C TYR A 478 9.33 26.83 20.95
N ILE A 479 10.16 26.28 21.85
CA ILE A 479 11.53 25.87 21.53
C ILE A 479 11.67 24.39 21.90
N ILE A 480 11.72 23.54 20.88
CA ILE A 480 11.82 22.09 21.07
C ILE A 480 13.25 21.66 20.82
N ARG A 481 13.90 21.10 21.84
CA ARG A 481 15.29 20.64 21.78
C ARG A 481 15.37 19.14 22.01
N ILE A 482 15.90 18.46 21.00
CA ILE A 482 16.16 17.02 21.04
C ILE A 482 17.64 16.79 21.26
N ARG A 483 17.99 16.22 22.41
CA ARG A 483 19.35 15.85 22.77
C ARG A 483 19.65 14.42 22.36
N LYS A 484 20.70 14.24 21.57
CA LYS A 484 21.30 12.93 21.35
C LYS A 484 22.20 12.53 22.51
N ASN A 485 22.89 13.51 23.10
CA ASN A 485 23.75 13.38 24.27
C ASN A 485 23.96 14.78 24.87
N GLU A 486 24.81 14.90 25.88
CA GLU A 486 25.09 16.19 26.54
C GLU A 486 25.72 17.23 25.62
N SER A 487 26.40 16.77 24.56
CA SER A 487 27.15 17.61 23.63
C SER A 487 26.44 17.92 22.32
N GLN A 488 25.37 17.21 21.98
CA GLN A 488 24.76 17.25 20.67
C GLN A 488 23.25 17.38 20.77
N ASP A 489 22.72 18.46 20.18
CA ASP A 489 21.30 18.72 20.14
C ASP A 489 20.83 19.25 18.78
N LEU A 490 19.55 19.02 18.52
CA LEU A 490 18.79 19.60 17.42
C LEU A 490 17.69 20.46 18.04
N THR A 491 17.56 21.71 17.60
CA THR A 491 16.53 22.64 18.11
C THR A 491 15.63 23.11 16.97
N MET A 492 14.32 22.96 17.17
CA MET A 492 13.27 23.46 16.28
C MET A 492 12.42 24.51 16.99
N TYR A 493 11.88 25.44 16.22
CA TYR A 493 11.20 26.62 16.74
C TYR A 493 9.79 26.71 16.16
N ALA A 494 8.83 27.03 17.02
CA ALA A 494 7.46 27.36 16.63
C ALA A 494 6.97 28.58 17.42
N TYR A 495 5.84 29.15 17.01
CA TYR A 495 5.22 30.30 17.66
C TYR A 495 3.70 30.23 17.51
N SER A 496 2.99 30.84 18.44
CA SER A 496 1.54 31.06 18.32
C SER A 496 1.28 32.50 17.92
N SER A 497 0.30 32.73 17.04
CA SER A 497 -0.21 34.08 16.82
C SER A 497 -1.03 34.55 18.03
N GLN A 498 -1.41 35.84 18.03
CA GLN A 498 -2.15 36.49 19.13
C GLN A 498 -3.59 35.94 19.33
N GLN A 499 -4.10 35.09 18.43
CA GLN A 499 -5.44 34.53 18.55
C GLN A 499 -5.44 33.24 19.39
N GLU A 500 -6.38 33.11 20.32
CA GLU A 500 -6.49 31.96 21.25
C GLU A 500 -6.73 30.62 20.54
N VAL A 501 -7.26 30.60 19.32
CA VAL A 501 -7.73 29.36 18.66
C VAL A 501 -6.80 28.88 17.51
N GLU A 502 -5.75 29.63 17.17
CA GLU A 502 -4.92 29.28 16.01
C GLU A 502 -3.88 28.20 16.33
N GLU A 503 -3.70 27.24 15.40
CA GLU A 503 -2.66 26.23 15.48
C GLU A 503 -1.25 26.86 15.48
N PRO A 504 -0.29 26.26 16.21
CA PRO A 504 1.08 26.77 16.28
C PRO A 504 1.75 26.73 14.89
N LYS A 505 2.43 27.82 14.52
CA LYS A 505 3.20 27.95 13.28
C LYS A 505 4.67 27.68 13.54
N TYR A 506 5.36 27.13 12.56
CA TYR A 506 6.78 26.79 12.67
C TYR A 506 7.64 27.85 12.00
N PHE A 507 8.82 28.11 12.56
CA PHE A 507 9.82 28.91 11.86
C PHE A 507 10.44 28.10 10.74
N SER A 508 10.84 28.79 9.67
CA SER A 508 11.46 28.16 8.51
C SER A 508 12.95 27.83 8.71
N PHE A 509 13.36 27.50 9.94
CA PHE A 509 14.74 27.17 10.28
C PHE A 509 14.84 26.25 11.49
N PHE A 510 15.99 25.58 11.62
CA PHE A 510 16.37 24.78 12.79
C PHE A 510 17.86 24.94 13.07
N ASP A 511 18.27 24.61 14.30
CA ASP A 511 19.65 24.71 14.74
C ASP A 511 20.20 23.32 15.11
N ILE A 512 21.46 23.04 14.74
CA ILE A 512 22.20 21.86 15.23
C ILE A 512 23.40 22.34 16.05
N SER A 513 23.52 21.78 17.24
CA SER A 513 24.64 22.03 18.14
C SER A 513 25.50 20.78 18.28
N ASP A 514 26.81 20.96 18.28
CA ASP A 514 27.80 19.94 18.61
C ASP A 514 28.84 20.61 19.51
N SER A 515 29.26 19.99 20.61
CA SER A 515 30.13 20.57 21.66
C SER A 515 31.36 21.35 21.19
N LYS A 516 31.83 21.09 19.96
CA LYS A 516 33.00 21.75 19.35
C LYS A 516 32.64 22.94 18.45
N LYS A 517 31.35 23.22 18.21
CA LYS A 517 30.86 24.24 17.27
C LYS A 517 29.74 25.06 17.92
N LYS A 518 29.66 26.34 17.57
CA LYS A 518 28.48 27.17 17.85
C LYS A 518 27.25 26.56 17.16
N ASN A 519 26.06 26.82 17.69
CA ASN A 519 24.79 26.45 17.06
C ASN A 519 24.80 26.89 15.59
N VAL A 520 24.63 25.94 14.68
CA VAL A 520 24.58 26.21 13.23
C VAL A 520 23.12 26.19 12.81
N ARG A 521 22.65 27.30 12.24
CA ARG A 521 21.30 27.46 11.74
C ARG A 521 21.20 27.04 10.28
N PHE A 522 20.15 26.30 9.97
CA PHE A 522 19.80 25.87 8.62
C PHE A 522 18.37 26.25 8.30
N THR A 523 18.10 26.56 7.03
CA THR A 523 16.75 26.82 6.54
C THR A 523 15.96 25.52 6.40
N ASN A 524 14.66 25.58 6.65
CA ASN A 524 13.75 24.45 6.50
C ASN A 524 12.35 24.96 6.17
N ASN A 525 11.85 24.65 4.98
CA ASN A 525 10.55 25.14 4.53
C ASN A 525 9.37 24.31 5.06
N TYR A 526 9.63 23.24 5.80
CA TYR A 526 8.62 22.33 6.32
C TYR A 526 8.54 22.39 7.85
N ALA A 527 7.32 22.33 8.36
CA ALA A 527 6.99 22.67 9.74
C ALA A 527 7.64 21.73 10.78
N ASP A 528 7.31 20.45 10.72
CA ASP A 528 7.63 19.40 11.68
C ASP A 528 8.70 18.41 11.20
N LYS A 529 9.14 18.59 9.95
CA LYS A 529 10.10 17.73 9.26
C LYS A 529 11.21 18.59 8.71
N ILE A 530 12.40 18.02 8.63
CA ILE A 530 13.52 18.65 7.93
C ILE A 530 13.66 18.01 6.56
N VAL A 531 13.46 18.78 5.50
CA VAL A 531 13.63 18.32 4.11
C VAL A 531 14.87 18.98 3.54
N LEU A 532 15.83 18.16 3.10
CA LEU A 532 17.07 18.62 2.48
C LEU A 532 17.11 18.17 1.03
N TYR A 533 17.62 19.03 0.13
CA TYR A 533 17.78 18.71 -1.28
C TYR A 533 19.21 18.20 -1.54
N LYS A 534 19.34 17.06 -2.21
CA LYS A 534 20.64 16.40 -2.44
C LYS A 534 21.56 17.16 -3.39
N ASN A 535 20.99 17.97 -4.29
CA ASN A 535 21.71 18.63 -5.40
C ASN A 535 21.99 20.12 -5.16
N LEU A 536 21.65 20.66 -3.99
CA LEU A 536 21.95 22.05 -3.64
C LEU A 536 23.23 22.11 -2.80
N ASP A 537 24.26 22.82 -3.29
CA ASP A 537 25.52 23.03 -2.57
C ASP A 537 25.30 23.65 -1.17
N THR A 538 24.22 24.44 -1.03
CA THR A 538 23.78 25.07 0.23
C THR A 538 23.41 24.07 1.32
N ASP A 539 22.93 22.88 0.95
CA ASP A 539 22.43 21.88 1.90
C ASP A 539 23.51 20.85 2.25
N SER A 540 24.66 20.85 1.57
CA SER A 540 25.73 19.86 1.78
C SER A 540 26.21 19.77 3.23
N ALA A 541 26.34 20.91 3.91
CA ALA A 541 26.70 20.98 5.32
C ALA A 541 25.58 20.49 6.24
N ALA A 542 24.33 20.85 5.94
CA ALA A 542 23.14 20.41 6.68
C ALA A 542 22.97 18.90 6.58
N VAL A 543 23.09 18.34 5.36
CA VAL A 543 23.02 16.91 5.07
C VAL A 543 24.08 16.17 5.87
N ARG A 544 25.33 16.63 5.87
CA ARG A 544 26.40 16.00 6.64
C ARG A 544 26.13 16.04 8.14
N MET A 545 25.75 17.20 8.68
CA MET A 545 25.53 17.36 10.13
C MET A 545 24.30 16.60 10.62
N LEU A 546 23.20 16.58 9.86
CA LEU A 546 22.02 15.77 10.18
C LEU A 546 22.30 14.28 10.03
N THR A 547 23.01 13.88 8.98
CA THR A 547 23.39 12.47 8.81
C THR A 547 24.27 12.01 9.97
N ASP A 548 25.22 12.84 10.43
CA ASP A 548 26.06 12.54 11.58
C ASP A 548 25.28 12.55 12.90
N PHE A 549 24.32 13.46 13.06
CA PHE A 549 23.42 13.46 14.20
C PHE A 549 22.56 12.18 14.26
N VAL A 550 22.08 11.70 13.11
CA VAL A 550 21.16 10.55 13.05
C VAL A 550 21.88 9.20 13.07
N LYS A 551 23.04 9.07 12.40
CA LYS A 551 23.70 7.76 12.16
C LYS A 551 24.85 7.44 13.09
N LYS A 552 25.56 8.45 13.60
CA LYS A 552 26.63 8.26 14.60
C LYS A 552 26.05 8.48 15.99
#